data_AF-A0A1C7MT68-F1
#
_entry.id   AF-A0A1C7MT68-F1
#
_cell.length_a   1.000
_cell.length_b   1.000
_cell.length_c   1.000
_cell.angle_alpha   90.00
_cell.angle_beta   90.00
_cell.angle_gamma   90.00
#
_symmetry.space_group_name_H-M   'P 1'
#
loop_
_entity.id
_entity.type
_entity.pdbx_description
1 polymer ?
#
loop_
_entity_poly.entity_id
_entity_poly.type
_entity_poly.pdbx_seq_one_letter_code
_entity_poly.pdbx_strand_id
1 'polypeptide(L)'
;MGGMGGDAGGMPDLASMMSNPMFMQMAQQMMQNGGIEQLMSNPSVANMMNRMQSGNMPSMTEMMADPTLRNLASQFGAGGGQ
;
A
#
# COMPACT_ATOMS: atom_id res chain seq x y z
N MET A 1 -14.90 4.33 32.69
CA MET A 1 -13.44 4.32 32.46
C MET A 1 -13.06 2.92 32.01
N GLY A 2 -12.52 2.62 30.84
CA GLY A 2 -12.18 3.34 29.60
C GLY A 2 -12.14 2.26 28.51
N GLY A 3 -12.68 2.48 27.32
CA GLY A 3 -11.92 3.11 26.23
C GLY A 3 -11.58 2.02 25.21
N MET A 4 -12.53 1.75 24.33
CA MET A 4 -12.41 0.85 23.18
C MET A 4 -11.48 1.49 22.14
N GLY A 5 -10.38 0.84 21.81
CA GLY A 5 -9.44 1.20 20.73
C GLY A 5 -8.33 0.17 20.76
N GLY A 6 -8.26 -0.78 19.82
CA GLY A 6 -8.00 -0.44 18.44
C GLY A 6 -6.50 -0.23 18.20
N ASP A 7 -5.61 -0.87 18.96
CA ASP A 7 -4.22 -1.05 18.51
C ASP A 7 -4.22 -2.07 17.37
N ALA A 8 -4.44 -1.52 16.18
CA ALA A 8 -4.12 -2.15 14.92
C ALA A 8 -2.75 -2.83 15.05
N GLY A 9 -2.74 -4.17 14.94
CA GLY A 9 -1.54 -4.99 14.87
C GLY A 9 -0.74 -4.72 13.59
N GLY A 10 -0.21 -3.52 13.49
CA GLY A 10 0.38 -3.02 12.26
C GLY A 10 1.43 -1.96 12.52
N MET A 11 2.20 -2.05 13.62
CA MET A 11 3.46 -1.29 13.67
C MET A 11 4.57 -1.67 14.68
N PRO A 12 4.88 -2.95 14.92
CA PRO A 12 6.23 -3.32 15.37
C PRO A 12 7.25 -3.36 14.20
N ASP A 13 6.77 -3.63 12.98
CA ASP A 13 7.63 -3.81 11.79
C ASP A 13 8.02 -2.49 11.13
N LEU A 14 7.12 -1.50 10.99
CA LEU A 14 7.47 -0.20 10.40
C LEU A 14 8.42 0.60 11.30
N ALA A 15 8.28 0.50 12.63
CA ALA A 15 9.21 1.13 13.56
C ALA A 15 10.63 0.56 13.42
N SER A 16 10.73 -0.76 13.23
CA SER A 16 11.99 -1.46 13.01
C SER A 16 12.55 -1.22 11.60
N MET A 17 11.70 -1.17 10.58
CA MET A 17 12.06 -0.84 9.19
C MET A 17 12.53 0.60 9.05
N MET A 18 11.84 1.57 9.67
CA MET A 18 12.27 2.96 9.69
C MET A 18 13.61 3.13 10.41
N SER A 19 13.86 2.34 11.47
CA SER A 19 15.16 2.32 12.14
C SER A 19 16.26 1.62 11.31
N ASN A 20 15.92 0.98 10.19
CA ASN A 20 16.89 0.25 9.39
C ASN A 20 17.51 1.17 8.31
N PRO A 21 18.82 1.45 8.37
CA PRO A 21 19.47 2.40 7.45
C PRO A 21 19.40 1.98 5.97
N MET A 22 19.35 0.68 5.71
CA MET A 22 19.16 0.12 4.35
C MET A 22 17.80 0.53 3.77
N PHE A 23 16.75 0.55 4.59
CA PHE A 23 15.42 0.97 4.16
C PHE A 23 15.36 2.48 3.98
N MET A 24 15.99 3.27 4.85
CA MET A 24 16.12 4.72 4.65
C MET A 24 16.85 5.06 3.35
N GLN A 25 17.90 4.32 2.99
CA GLN A 25 18.60 4.51 1.71
C GLN A 25 17.72 4.14 0.52
N MET A 26 16.98 3.04 0.60
CA MET A 26 16.04 2.65 -0.45
C MET A 26 14.90 3.65 -0.61
N ALA A 27 14.34 4.14 0.51
CA ALA A 27 13.31 5.18 0.52
C ALA A 27 13.85 6.51 -0.01
N GLN A 28 15.08 6.89 0.34
CA GLN A 28 15.76 8.05 -0.25
C GLN A 28 15.93 7.89 -1.75
N GLN A 29 16.35 6.73 -2.24
CA GLN A 29 16.45 6.48 -3.67
C GLN A 29 15.07 6.52 -4.33
N MET A 30 14.05 5.91 -3.74
CA MET A 30 12.72 5.91 -4.30
C MET A 30 12.09 7.31 -4.35
N MET A 31 12.34 8.15 -3.34
CA MET A 31 11.95 9.55 -3.35
C MET A 31 12.76 10.36 -4.37
N GLN A 32 14.08 10.18 -4.42
CA GLN A 32 14.94 10.89 -5.37
C GLN A 32 14.64 10.52 -6.83
N ASN A 33 14.22 9.29 -7.09
CA ASN A 33 13.85 8.82 -8.44
C ASN A 33 12.36 9.00 -8.76
N GLY A 34 11.57 9.64 -7.89
CA GLY A 34 10.14 9.89 -8.13
C GLY A 34 9.27 8.62 -8.15
N GLY A 35 9.76 7.49 -7.63
CA GLY A 35 9.01 6.23 -7.57
C GLY A 35 7.76 6.35 -6.71
N ILE A 36 7.82 7.11 -5.61
CA ILE A 36 6.64 7.43 -4.79
C ILE A 36 5.65 8.28 -5.58
N GLU A 37 6.13 9.23 -6.39
CA GLU A 37 5.29 10.12 -7.17
C GLU A 37 4.54 9.36 -8.29
N GLN A 38 5.20 8.40 -8.95
CA GLN A 38 4.55 7.48 -9.88
C GLN A 38 3.52 6.57 -9.20
N LEU A 39 3.84 6.07 -8.01
CA LEU A 39 2.89 5.30 -7.20
C LEU A 39 1.68 6.15 -6.83
N MET A 40 1.87 7.40 -6.37
CA MET A 40 0.78 8.31 -6.00
C MET A 40 -0.07 8.76 -7.20
N SER A 41 0.55 8.92 -8.37
CA SER A 41 -0.14 9.23 -9.63
C SER A 41 -0.97 8.06 -10.14
N ASN A 42 -0.72 6.84 -9.64
CA ASN A 42 -1.48 5.67 -10.03
C ASN A 42 -2.86 5.67 -9.34
N PRO A 43 -3.98 5.74 -10.10
CA PRO A 43 -5.32 5.81 -9.52
C PRO A 43 -5.67 4.59 -8.67
N SER A 44 -5.08 3.43 -8.94
CA SER A 44 -5.28 2.21 -8.14
C SER A 44 -4.68 2.34 -6.73
N VAL A 45 -3.53 3.02 -6.64
CA VAL A 45 -2.84 3.30 -5.37
C VAL A 45 -3.59 4.39 -4.62
N ALA A 46 -4.08 5.42 -5.29
CA ALA A 46 -4.94 6.43 -4.67
C ALA A 46 -6.19 5.81 -4.04
N ASN A 47 -6.85 4.86 -4.74
CA ASN A 47 -7.99 4.12 -4.21
C ASN A 47 -7.62 3.20 -3.03
N MET A 48 -6.43 2.60 -3.07
CA MET A 48 -5.93 1.77 -1.97
C MET A 48 -5.59 2.62 -0.74
N MET A 49 -4.94 3.77 -0.95
CA MET A 49 -4.54 4.69 0.10
C MET A 49 -5.76 5.31 0.78
N ASN A 50 -6.82 5.64 0.01
CA ASN A 50 -8.10 6.08 0.55
C ASN A 50 -8.74 5.00 1.45
N ARG A 51 -8.73 3.74 1.02
CA ARG A 51 -9.25 2.61 1.81
C ARG A 51 -8.41 2.29 3.04
N MET A 52 -7.08 2.35 2.92
CA MET A 52 -6.13 2.17 4.01
C MET A 52 -6.26 3.29 5.06
N GLN A 53 -6.40 4.53 4.61
CA GLN A 53 -6.64 5.69 5.47
C GLN A 53 -7.98 5.58 6.20
N SER A 54 -8.97 4.92 5.61
CA SER A 54 -10.24 4.58 6.25
C SER A 54 -10.13 3.41 7.26
N GLY A 55 -8.92 2.84 7.43
CA GLY A 55 -8.67 1.71 8.34
C GLY A 55 -9.22 0.37 7.85
N ASN A 56 -9.72 0.30 6.62
CA ASN A 56 -10.43 -0.86 6.09
C ASN A 56 -9.54 -1.56 5.06
N MET A 57 -8.49 -2.24 5.52
CA MET A 57 -7.73 -3.13 4.64
C MET A 57 -8.61 -4.34 4.27
N PRO A 58 -8.90 -4.56 2.98
CA PRO A 58 -9.70 -5.70 2.55
C PRO A 58 -8.96 -6.99 2.92
N SER A 59 -9.71 -7.96 3.46
CA SER A 59 -9.16 -9.30 3.72
C SER A 59 -8.71 -9.95 2.40
N MET A 60 -7.77 -10.89 2.45
CA MET A 60 -7.25 -11.59 1.25
C MET A 60 -8.36 -12.20 0.38
N THR A 61 -9.44 -12.66 1.01
CA THR A 61 -10.66 -13.17 0.36
C THR A 61 -11.43 -12.06 -0.36
N GLU A 62 -11.58 -10.91 0.30
CA GLU A 62 -12.23 -9.72 -0.26
C GLU A 62 -11.42 -9.20 -1.45
N MET A 63 -10.08 -9.18 -1.34
CA MET A 63 -9.17 -8.79 -2.42
C MET A 63 -9.31 -9.69 -3.66
N MET A 64 -9.44 -11.02 -3.49
CA MET A 64 -9.70 -11.93 -4.60
C MET A 64 -11.07 -11.71 -5.24
N ALA A 65 -12.06 -11.30 -4.44
CA ALA A 65 -13.37 -10.92 -4.92
C ALA A 65 -13.45 -9.48 -5.45
N ASP A 66 -12.42 -8.65 -5.18
CA ASP A 66 -12.50 -7.21 -5.40
C ASP A 66 -12.36 -6.88 -6.89
N PRO A 67 -13.36 -6.22 -7.49
CA PRO A 67 -13.34 -5.85 -8.90
C PRO A 67 -12.22 -4.86 -9.25
N THR A 68 -11.74 -4.05 -8.30
CA THR A 68 -10.62 -3.13 -8.52
C THR A 68 -9.29 -3.86 -8.64
N LEU A 69 -9.10 -4.96 -7.89
CA LEU A 69 -7.94 -5.84 -8.04
C LEU A 69 -7.98 -6.59 -9.37
N ARG A 70 -9.16 -7.03 -9.78
CA ARG A 70 -9.35 -7.61 -11.12
C ARG A 70 -9.06 -6.58 -12.20
N ASN A 71 -9.44 -5.33 -12.02
CA ASN A 71 -9.16 -4.25 -12.96
C ASN A 71 -7.67 -3.90 -13.00
N LEU A 72 -6.99 -3.86 -11.85
CA LEU A 72 -5.54 -3.68 -11.74
C LEU A 72 -4.79 -4.85 -12.37
N ALA A 73 -5.16 -6.08 -12.04
CA ALA A 73 -4.61 -7.29 -12.66
C ALA A 73 -4.91 -7.35 -14.16
N SER A 74 -6.02 -6.77 -14.62
CA SER A 74 -6.33 -6.64 -16.05
C SER A 74 -5.50 -5.53 -16.70
N GLN A 75 -5.31 -4.38 -16.05
CA GLN A 75 -4.46 -3.30 -16.58
C GLN A 75 -2.97 -3.70 -16.58
N PHE A 76 -2.52 -4.42 -15.57
CA PHE A 76 -1.13 -4.86 -15.43
C PHE A 76 -0.87 -6.17 -16.19
N GLY A 77 -1.83 -7.08 -16.21
CA GLY A 77 -1.78 -8.35 -16.95
C GLY A 77 -2.06 -8.22 -18.44
N ALA A 78 -2.84 -7.22 -18.88
CA ALA A 78 -2.97 -6.87 -20.30
C ALA A 78 -1.84 -5.93 -20.79
N GLY A 79 -1.03 -5.37 -19.88
CA GLY A 79 0.13 -4.52 -20.22
C GLY A 79 1.46 -5.27 -20.39
N GLY A 80 1.50 -6.58 -20.12
CA GLY A 80 2.72 -7.40 -20.17
C GLY A 80 2.83 -8.35 -21.38
N GLY A 81 1.93 -8.21 -22.36
CA GLY A 81 1.88 -9.05 -23.56
C GLY A 81 1.86 -8.23 -24.84
N GLN A 82 2.95 -7.52 -25.13
CA GLN A 82 3.31 -7.01 -26.46
C GLN A 82 4.82 -7.13 -26.65
#